data_AF-A0A954VEU5-F1
#
_entry.id   AF-A0A954VEU5-F1
#
_cell.length_a   1.000
_cell.length_b   1.000
_cell.length_c   1.000
_cell.angle_alpha   90.00
_cell.angle_beta   90.00
_cell.angle_gamma   90.00
#
_symmetry.space_group_name_H-M   'P 1'
#
loop_
_entity.id
_entity.type
_entity.pdbx_description
1 polymer ?
#
loop_
_entity_poly.entity_id
_entity_poly.type
_entity_poly.pdbx_seq_one_letter_code
_entity_poly.pdbx_strand_id
1 'polypeptide(L)'
;ADKLTRAYEEFEKKIEAEIEDREKQIELAQDAVDKYRTELKTEYQANADKIAQQRVEQPQGQPAADMLERQKVIGLYLWELDRIEPQLQNRAFRSDDLQQQVQQQMIQLQQQQRQQGRVNRTATNLYQRCQQLYQKVSMLTHRRFNNPVAMAARRRSGFYDARPDADTAAETDYPTAAAQGLNPQEFDLGTLSSLRGPMRHLLRLRWSGESLEIDRSHWEALFAGRNLPDISSEVQNGFKKYDVKLPDMNDNDNMRQTGNNMSEPYLLFQNLQSAASNDQGGGTSFSGGGNEFRCQFSAASAGASLTFGPSIFDFDVQDRADSDRKTLRIYSANAKVLRISLLGDDLLHFNQSADGKVQLLQVFDGELLQTRADSFIELYAQHPDFVEISFFPLLDQIGFVIPETRFSPQVVDRILELLDEPQGDTNAEFQVLLSELGSPDFKTRDAATQKLETQLVAYAELARQAYRDGNHPLEVRTRLKRVLQSYEHESRQVDEFIRAMDMLNNATYLSDLLERIGENHRSVVQTRLQQLNPSP
;
A
#
# COMPACT_ATOMS: atom_id res chain seq x y z
N ALA A 1 -48.07 -22.60 -40.98
CA ALA A 1 -47.47 -23.43 -39.92
C ALA A 1 -45.99 -23.66 -40.22
N ASP A 2 -45.64 -24.30 -41.34
CA ASP A 2 -44.25 -24.70 -41.65
C ASP A 2 -43.22 -23.57 -41.68
N LYS A 3 -43.54 -22.40 -42.25
CA LYS A 3 -42.63 -21.25 -42.26
C LYS A 3 -42.29 -20.73 -40.86
N LEU A 4 -43.26 -20.76 -39.97
CA LEU A 4 -43.13 -20.29 -38.60
C LEU A 4 -42.32 -21.29 -37.77
N THR A 5 -42.62 -22.59 -37.90
CA THR A 5 -41.85 -23.66 -37.26
C THR A 5 -40.37 -23.58 -37.64
N ARG A 6 -40.06 -23.40 -38.93
CA ARG A 6 -38.68 -23.24 -39.40
C ARG A 6 -37.99 -21.99 -38.82
N ALA A 7 -38.67 -20.85 -38.78
CA ALA A 7 -38.11 -19.63 -38.20
C ALA A 7 -37.78 -19.80 -36.70
N TYR A 8 -38.59 -20.57 -35.97
CA TYR A 8 -38.30 -20.89 -34.56
C TYR A 8 -37.16 -21.88 -34.41
N GLU A 9 -37.08 -22.92 -35.23
CA GLU A 9 -35.95 -23.86 -35.24
C GLU A 9 -34.63 -23.15 -35.57
N GLU A 10 -34.65 -22.18 -36.48
CA GLU A 10 -33.49 -21.33 -36.80
C GLU A 10 -33.12 -20.40 -35.64
N PHE A 11 -34.11 -19.79 -34.98
CA PHE A 11 -33.88 -18.98 -33.77
C PHE A 11 -33.30 -19.80 -32.62
N GLU A 12 -33.84 -20.99 -32.36
CA GLU A 12 -33.36 -21.90 -31.33
C GLU A 12 -31.90 -22.26 -31.56
N LYS A 13 -31.57 -22.75 -32.77
CA LYS A 13 -30.18 -23.09 -33.14
C LYS A 13 -29.24 -21.90 -32.98
N LYS A 14 -29.70 -20.70 -33.34
CA LYS A 14 -28.91 -19.48 -33.18
C LYS A 14 -28.63 -19.19 -31.71
N ILE A 15 -29.63 -19.24 -30.85
CA ILE A 15 -29.47 -18.97 -29.41
C ILE A 15 -28.63 -20.05 -28.74
N GLU A 16 -28.80 -21.32 -29.10
CA GLU A 16 -27.98 -22.42 -28.59
C GLU A 16 -26.51 -22.26 -28.97
N ALA A 17 -26.23 -22.00 -30.25
CA ALA A 17 -24.88 -21.72 -30.72
C ALA A 17 -24.27 -20.51 -30.01
N GLU A 18 -25.06 -19.46 -29.75
CA GLU A 18 -24.60 -18.29 -28.99
C GLU A 18 -24.33 -18.60 -27.51
N ILE A 19 -25.16 -19.43 -26.87
CA ILE A 19 -24.91 -19.88 -25.49
C ILE A 19 -23.64 -20.73 -25.43
N GLU A 20 -23.48 -21.69 -26.33
CA GLU A 20 -22.31 -22.58 -26.40
C GLU A 20 -21.01 -21.81 -26.68
N ASP A 21 -21.04 -20.87 -27.62
CA ASP A 21 -19.89 -20.02 -27.92
C ASP A 21 -19.50 -19.18 -26.69
N ARG A 22 -20.48 -18.62 -25.97
CA ARG A 22 -20.20 -17.87 -24.74
C ARG A 22 -19.73 -18.74 -23.57
N GLU A 23 -20.28 -19.95 -23.39
CA GLU A 23 -19.80 -20.93 -22.40
C GLU A 23 -18.32 -21.25 -22.67
N LYS A 24 -17.97 -21.50 -23.94
CA LYS A 24 -16.59 -21.76 -24.37
C LYS A 24 -15.68 -20.54 -24.17
N GLN A 25 -16.15 -19.32 -24.44
CA GLN A 25 -15.38 -18.10 -24.19
C GLN A 25 -15.11 -17.87 -22.70
N ILE A 26 -16.07 -18.18 -21.82
CA ILE A 26 -15.85 -18.14 -20.36
C ILE A 26 -14.75 -19.13 -19.98
N GLU A 27 -14.86 -20.38 -20.42
CA GLU A 27 -13.91 -21.43 -20.08
C GLU A 27 -12.48 -21.04 -20.52
N LEU A 28 -12.33 -20.60 -21.77
CA LEU A 28 -11.04 -20.11 -22.28
C LEU A 28 -10.50 -18.90 -21.50
N ALA A 29 -11.37 -17.96 -21.10
CA ALA A 29 -10.96 -16.81 -20.31
C ALA A 29 -10.56 -17.21 -18.88
N GLN A 30 -11.30 -18.12 -18.25
CA GLN A 30 -11.00 -18.67 -16.91
C GLN A 30 -9.67 -19.41 -16.92
N ASP A 31 -9.46 -20.31 -17.90
CA ASP A 31 -8.22 -21.05 -18.05
C ASP A 31 -7.01 -20.12 -18.21
N ALA A 32 -7.16 -19.04 -18.98
CA ALA A 32 -6.09 -18.05 -19.14
C ALA A 32 -5.82 -17.24 -17.86
N VAL A 33 -6.87 -16.85 -17.12
CA VAL A 33 -6.75 -16.20 -15.81
C VAL A 33 -6.02 -17.11 -14.84
N ASP A 34 -6.45 -18.36 -14.72
CA ASP A 34 -5.85 -19.30 -13.78
C ASP A 34 -4.41 -19.65 -14.15
N LYS A 35 -4.11 -19.80 -15.44
CA LYS A 35 -2.75 -19.97 -15.93
C LYS A 35 -1.86 -18.77 -15.59
N TYR A 36 -2.32 -17.56 -15.91
CA TYR A 36 -1.53 -16.35 -15.64
C TYR A 36 -1.35 -16.12 -14.13
N ARG A 37 -2.41 -16.34 -13.34
CA ARG A 37 -2.36 -16.32 -11.87
C ARG A 37 -1.35 -17.32 -11.34
N THR A 38 -1.31 -18.54 -11.88
CA THR A 38 -0.37 -19.58 -11.45
C THR A 38 1.08 -19.19 -11.75
N GLU A 39 1.35 -18.64 -12.93
CA GLU A 39 2.67 -18.12 -13.30
C GLU A 39 3.11 -17.01 -12.35
N LEU A 40 2.24 -16.03 -12.09
CA LEU A 40 2.51 -14.94 -11.15
C LEU A 40 2.73 -15.44 -9.72
N LYS A 41 1.91 -16.36 -9.21
CA LYS A 41 2.11 -16.96 -7.88
C LYS A 41 3.44 -17.71 -7.77
N THR A 42 3.83 -18.41 -8.83
CA THR A 42 5.11 -19.13 -8.88
C THR A 42 6.28 -18.15 -8.85
N GLU A 43 6.22 -17.08 -9.65
CA GLU A 43 7.22 -16.01 -9.65
C GLU A 43 7.29 -15.31 -8.29
N TYR A 44 6.13 -15.01 -7.70
CA TYR A 44 6.02 -14.39 -6.39
C TYR A 44 6.72 -15.22 -5.31
N GLN A 45 6.44 -16.52 -5.24
CA GLN A 45 7.04 -17.42 -4.26
C GLN A 45 8.55 -17.55 -4.49
N ALA A 46 8.99 -17.68 -5.74
CA ALA A 46 10.40 -17.74 -6.08
C ALA A 46 11.16 -16.48 -5.65
N ASN A 47 10.55 -15.29 -5.77
CA ASN A 47 11.13 -14.04 -5.27
C ASN A 47 11.15 -14.01 -3.73
N ALA A 48 10.08 -14.46 -3.07
CA ALA A 48 10.02 -14.55 -1.61
C ALA A 48 11.13 -15.45 -1.06
N ASP A 49 11.32 -16.63 -1.64
CA ASP A 49 12.34 -17.59 -1.24
C ASP A 49 13.75 -17.03 -1.43
N LYS A 50 14.01 -16.32 -2.53
CA LYS A 50 15.29 -15.63 -2.78
C LYS A 50 15.56 -14.51 -1.79
N ILE A 51 14.55 -13.71 -1.45
CA ILE A 51 14.67 -12.64 -0.45
C ILE A 51 14.98 -13.26 0.92
N ALA A 52 14.28 -14.33 1.30
CA ALA A 52 14.55 -15.04 2.54
C ALA A 52 15.97 -15.63 2.58
N GLN A 53 16.40 -16.26 1.49
CA GLN A 53 17.77 -16.79 1.37
C GLN A 53 18.83 -15.69 1.48
N GLN A 54 18.63 -14.55 0.80
CA GLN A 54 19.54 -13.39 0.89
C GLN A 54 19.64 -12.85 2.30
N ARG A 55 18.54 -12.77 3.05
CA ARG A 55 18.56 -12.34 4.47
C ARG A 55 19.34 -13.31 5.35
N VAL A 56 19.29 -14.61 5.07
CA VAL A 56 20.09 -15.60 5.82
C VAL A 56 21.57 -15.51 5.46
N GLU A 57 21.90 -15.34 4.18
CA GLU A 57 23.28 -15.26 3.70
C GLU A 57 23.95 -13.92 4.02
N GLN A 58 23.18 -12.83 4.02
CA GLN A 58 23.60 -11.46 4.26
C GLN A 58 22.61 -10.77 5.20
N PRO A 59 22.65 -11.06 6.52
CA PRO A 59 21.72 -10.47 7.49
C PRO A 59 21.75 -8.93 7.51
N GLN A 60 22.90 -8.36 7.16
CA GLN A 60 23.09 -6.90 7.07
C GLN A 60 22.97 -6.36 5.63
N GLY A 61 22.79 -7.24 4.64
CA GLY A 61 22.61 -6.83 3.24
C GLY A 61 21.15 -6.45 3.00
N GLN A 62 20.93 -5.30 2.36
CA GLN A 62 19.60 -5.01 1.84
C GLN A 62 19.24 -6.09 0.79
N PRO A 63 18.07 -6.74 0.90
CA PRO A 63 17.63 -7.64 -0.16
C PRO A 63 17.61 -6.89 -1.48
N ALA A 64 17.90 -7.57 -2.59
CA ALA A 64 17.98 -6.90 -3.89
C ALA A 64 16.69 -6.10 -4.13
N ALA A 65 16.78 -4.77 -4.12
CA ALA A 65 15.64 -3.86 -4.16
C ALA A 65 14.70 -4.20 -5.33
N ASP A 66 15.29 -4.55 -6.47
CA ASP A 66 14.60 -5.03 -7.68
C ASP A 66 13.67 -6.23 -7.43
N MET A 67 14.08 -7.20 -6.60
CA MET A 67 13.27 -8.39 -6.30
C MET A 67 12.09 -8.04 -5.40
N LEU A 68 12.30 -7.17 -4.42
CA LEU A 68 11.23 -6.69 -3.54
C LEU A 68 10.23 -5.85 -4.33
N GLU A 69 10.72 -4.92 -5.16
CA GLU A 69 9.89 -4.12 -6.06
C GLU A 69 9.07 -5.03 -7.00
N ARG A 70 9.73 -6.03 -7.62
CA ARG A 70 9.05 -6.99 -8.48
C ARG A 70 7.99 -7.78 -7.73
N GLN A 71 8.25 -8.21 -6.50
CA GLN A 71 7.28 -8.90 -5.65
C GLN A 71 6.07 -8.02 -5.34
N LYS A 72 6.28 -6.72 -5.05
CA LYS A 72 5.19 -5.74 -4.86
C LYS A 72 4.33 -5.65 -6.13
N VAL A 73 4.95 -5.50 -7.30
CA VAL A 73 4.25 -5.42 -8.60
C VAL A 73 3.47 -6.70 -8.90
N ILE A 74 4.02 -7.89 -8.65
CA ILE A 74 3.28 -9.14 -8.84
C ILE A 74 2.07 -9.23 -7.92
N GLY A 75 2.18 -8.77 -6.66
CA GLY A 75 1.04 -8.66 -5.75
C GLY A 75 -0.08 -7.79 -6.33
N LEU A 76 0.27 -6.66 -6.94
CA LEU A 76 -0.68 -5.78 -7.63
C LEU A 76 -1.38 -6.48 -8.81
N TYR A 77 -0.63 -7.25 -9.60
CA TYR A 77 -1.21 -8.02 -10.71
C TYR A 77 -2.16 -9.10 -10.22
N LEU A 78 -1.79 -9.84 -9.16
CA LEU A 78 -2.66 -10.86 -8.57
C LEU A 78 -3.96 -10.26 -8.04
N TRP A 79 -3.87 -9.13 -7.34
CA TRP A 79 -5.06 -8.40 -6.88
C TRP A 79 -5.95 -7.94 -8.05
N GLU A 80 -5.35 -7.38 -9.10
CA GLU A 80 -6.10 -6.93 -10.26
C GLU A 80 -6.74 -8.10 -11.03
N LEU A 81 -6.09 -9.27 -11.06
CA LEU A 81 -6.67 -10.50 -11.58
C LEU A 81 -7.89 -10.94 -10.76
N ASP A 82 -7.79 -10.91 -9.43
CA ASP A 82 -8.91 -11.24 -8.54
C ASP A 82 -10.09 -10.26 -8.71
N ARG A 83 -9.80 -8.99 -9.02
CA ARG A 83 -10.81 -7.97 -9.31
C ARG A 83 -11.45 -8.13 -10.69
N ILE A 84 -10.66 -8.46 -11.71
CA ILE A 84 -11.11 -8.60 -13.09
C ILE A 84 -11.80 -9.94 -13.32
N GLU A 85 -11.40 -11.03 -12.66
CA GLU A 85 -11.95 -12.37 -12.91
C GLU A 85 -13.48 -12.41 -12.80
N PRO A 86 -14.12 -11.89 -11.72
CA PRO A 86 -15.58 -11.83 -11.66
C PRO A 86 -16.17 -10.97 -12.79
N GLN A 87 -15.45 -9.95 -13.27
CA GLN A 87 -15.89 -9.09 -14.36
C GLN A 87 -15.82 -9.80 -15.71
N LEU A 88 -14.81 -10.64 -15.96
CA LEU A 88 -14.73 -11.46 -17.17
C LEU A 88 -15.86 -12.46 -17.22
N GLN A 89 -16.14 -13.12 -16.10
CA GLN A 89 -17.31 -13.99 -15.94
C GLN A 89 -18.62 -13.20 -16.16
N ASN A 90 -18.70 -11.96 -15.69
CA ASN A 90 -19.87 -11.09 -15.87
C ASN A 90 -20.02 -10.57 -17.31
N ARG A 91 -18.93 -10.24 -18.03
CA ARG A 91 -18.97 -9.50 -19.32
C ARG A 91 -19.03 -10.39 -20.54
N ALA A 92 -18.46 -11.60 -20.49
CA ALA A 92 -18.71 -12.62 -21.51
C ALA A 92 -20.23 -12.90 -21.66
N PHE A 93 -21.03 -12.55 -20.64
CA PHE A 93 -22.48 -12.62 -20.66
C PHE A 93 -23.15 -11.27 -20.36
N ARG A 94 -23.39 -10.44 -21.39
CA ARG A 94 -24.64 -9.67 -21.42
C ARG A 94 -25.81 -10.64 -21.57
N SER A 95 -26.11 -11.40 -20.51
CA SER A 95 -27.24 -12.34 -20.50
C SER A 95 -28.56 -11.62 -20.53
N ASP A 96 -28.60 -10.35 -20.11
CA ASP A 96 -29.81 -9.53 -20.15
C ASP A 96 -30.36 -9.40 -21.57
N ASP A 97 -29.50 -9.19 -22.59
CA ASP A 97 -29.94 -9.10 -23.98
C ASP A 97 -30.48 -10.45 -24.50
N LEU A 98 -29.79 -11.55 -24.22
CA LEU A 98 -30.23 -12.90 -24.58
C LEU A 98 -31.51 -13.30 -23.85
N GLN A 99 -31.59 -13.00 -22.56
CA GLN A 99 -32.73 -13.27 -21.71
C GLN A 99 -33.94 -12.47 -22.18
N GLN A 100 -33.75 -11.19 -22.53
CA GLN A 100 -34.78 -10.36 -23.14
C GLN A 100 -35.20 -10.90 -24.51
N GLN A 101 -34.27 -11.33 -25.37
CA GLN A 101 -34.59 -11.92 -26.66
C GLN A 101 -35.40 -13.21 -26.52
N VAL A 102 -34.97 -14.13 -25.65
CA VAL A 102 -35.70 -15.39 -25.37
C VAL A 102 -37.06 -15.09 -24.76
N GLN A 103 -37.16 -14.15 -23.83
CA GLN A 103 -38.42 -13.74 -23.21
C GLN A 103 -39.38 -13.10 -24.22
N GLN A 104 -38.89 -12.22 -25.09
CA GLN A 104 -39.70 -11.62 -26.17
C GLN A 104 -40.23 -12.69 -27.11
N GLN A 105 -39.41 -13.69 -27.47
CA GLN A 105 -39.85 -14.80 -28.31
C GLN A 105 -40.88 -15.69 -27.62
N MET A 106 -40.73 -15.97 -26.33
CA MET A 106 -41.76 -16.66 -25.54
C MET A 106 -43.10 -15.91 -25.53
N ILE A 107 -43.06 -14.58 -25.39
CA ILE A 107 -44.26 -13.74 -25.44
C ILE A 107 -44.93 -13.82 -26.82
N GLN A 108 -44.15 -13.75 -27.91
CA GLN A 108 -44.66 -13.89 -29.27
C GLN A 108 -45.32 -15.25 -29.52
N LEU A 109 -44.70 -16.34 -29.05
CA LEU A 109 -45.26 -17.69 -29.13
C LEU A 109 -46.60 -17.81 -28.40
N GLN A 110 -46.70 -17.26 -27.19
CA GLN A 110 -47.94 -17.28 -26.43
C GLN A 110 -49.06 -16.48 -27.11
N GLN A 111 -48.74 -15.30 -27.64
CA GLN A 111 -49.70 -14.48 -28.38
C GLN A 111 -50.24 -15.20 -29.61
N GLN A 112 -49.37 -15.88 -30.36
CA GLN A 112 -49.76 -16.65 -31.54
C GLN A 112 -50.62 -17.88 -31.19
N GLN A 113 -50.30 -18.60 -30.10
CA GLN A 113 -51.14 -19.72 -29.64
C GLN A 113 -52.56 -19.25 -29.30
N ARG A 114 -52.69 -18.09 -28.65
CA ARG A 114 -54.00 -17.49 -28.34
C ARG A 114 -54.79 -17.13 -29.60
N GLN A 115 -54.13 -16.59 -30.62
CA GLN A 115 -54.76 -16.21 -31.88
C GLN A 115 -55.24 -17.42 -32.71
N GLN A 116 -54.56 -18.57 -32.64
CA GLN A 116 -54.88 -19.73 -33.47
C GLN A 116 -55.96 -20.65 -32.87
N GLY A 117 -56.39 -20.44 -31.62
CA GLY A 117 -57.51 -21.15 -30.99
C GLY A 117 -57.37 -22.67 -30.88
N ARG A 118 -56.20 -23.24 -31.22
CA ARG A 118 -55.89 -24.67 -31.14
C ARG A 118 -54.53 -24.86 -30.50
N VAL A 119 -54.46 -25.75 -29.52
CA VAL A 119 -53.21 -26.21 -28.92
C VAL A 119 -52.47 -27.07 -29.95
N ASN A 120 -51.54 -26.45 -30.67
CA ASN A 120 -50.66 -27.16 -31.58
C ASN A 120 -49.52 -27.78 -30.76
N ARG A 121 -49.37 -29.12 -30.78
CA ARG A 121 -48.29 -29.85 -30.08
C ARG A 121 -46.91 -29.26 -30.38
N THR A 122 -46.68 -28.83 -31.62
CA THR A 122 -45.43 -28.18 -32.03
C THR A 122 -45.19 -26.86 -31.29
N ALA A 123 -46.22 -26.03 -31.12
CA ALA A 123 -46.10 -24.77 -30.40
C ALA A 123 -45.87 -24.99 -28.90
N THR A 124 -46.45 -26.05 -28.32
CA THR A 124 -46.18 -26.44 -26.92
C THR A 124 -44.73 -26.89 -26.74
N ASN A 125 -44.20 -27.71 -27.65
CA ASN A 125 -42.80 -28.16 -27.59
C ASN A 125 -41.82 -26.99 -27.74
N LEU A 126 -42.06 -26.07 -28.68
CA LEU A 126 -41.25 -24.87 -28.87
C LEU A 126 -41.26 -23.98 -27.61
N TYR A 127 -42.44 -23.77 -27.00
CA TYR A 127 -42.54 -23.00 -25.77
C TYR A 127 -41.77 -23.64 -24.60
N GLN A 128 -41.87 -24.97 -24.43
CA GLN A 128 -41.09 -25.71 -23.42
C GLN A 128 -39.59 -25.57 -23.67
N ARG A 129 -39.16 -25.58 -24.94
CA ARG A 129 -37.76 -25.41 -25.30
C ARG A 129 -37.26 -23.99 -25.03
N CYS A 130 -38.04 -22.96 -25.35
CA CYS A 130 -37.71 -21.59 -24.94
C CYS A 130 -37.64 -21.43 -23.41
N GLN A 131 -38.49 -22.12 -22.65
CA GLN A 131 -38.38 -22.15 -21.19
C GLN A 131 -37.07 -22.82 -20.72
N GLN A 132 -36.64 -23.92 -21.34
CA GLN A 132 -35.36 -24.56 -21.03
C GLN A 132 -34.18 -23.63 -21.36
N LEU A 133 -34.21 -22.95 -22.50
CA LEU A 133 -33.18 -21.96 -22.86
C LEU A 133 -33.16 -20.80 -21.86
N TYR A 134 -34.32 -20.28 -21.49
CA TYR A 134 -34.43 -19.24 -20.46
C TYR A 134 -33.88 -19.71 -19.12
N GLN A 135 -34.19 -20.95 -18.70
CA GLN A 135 -33.63 -21.55 -17.49
C GLN A 135 -32.11 -21.73 -17.60
N LYS A 136 -31.58 -22.16 -18.76
CA LYS A 136 -30.13 -22.30 -18.99
C LYS A 136 -29.45 -20.93 -18.87
N VAL A 137 -29.97 -19.89 -19.54
CA VAL A 137 -29.47 -18.51 -19.44
C VAL A 137 -29.56 -17.98 -18.00
N SER A 138 -30.66 -18.26 -17.30
CA SER A 138 -30.85 -17.89 -15.90
C SER A 138 -29.91 -18.65 -14.96
N MET A 139 -29.63 -19.93 -15.21
CA MET A 139 -28.67 -20.73 -14.44
C MET A 139 -27.24 -20.26 -14.67
N LEU A 140 -26.89 -19.86 -15.89
CA LEU A 140 -25.61 -19.22 -16.18
C LEU A 140 -25.49 -17.89 -15.44
N THR A 141 -26.57 -17.10 -15.42
CA THR A 141 -26.66 -15.85 -14.64
C THR A 141 -26.60 -16.12 -13.13
N HIS A 142 -27.21 -17.20 -12.63
CA HIS A 142 -27.15 -17.60 -11.22
C HIS A 142 -25.78 -18.17 -10.83
N ARG A 143 -25.13 -18.95 -11.70
CA ARG A 143 -23.73 -19.36 -11.53
C ARG A 143 -22.85 -18.10 -11.41
N ARG A 144 -23.15 -17.03 -12.15
CA ARG A 144 -22.50 -15.72 -12.00
C ARG A 144 -22.61 -15.12 -10.59
N PHE A 145 -23.75 -15.28 -9.91
CA PHE A 145 -23.94 -14.72 -8.55
C PHE A 145 -23.54 -15.68 -7.44
N ASN A 146 -23.70 -16.99 -7.63
CA ASN A 146 -23.53 -18.00 -6.60
C ASN A 146 -22.29 -18.87 -6.81
N ASN A 147 -21.43 -18.60 -7.79
CA ASN A 147 -20.15 -19.32 -7.91
C ASN A 147 -19.36 -19.09 -6.61
N PRO A 148 -19.16 -20.14 -5.78
CA PRO A 148 -18.48 -19.99 -4.51
C PRO A 148 -17.04 -19.56 -4.69
N VAL A 149 -16.42 -19.81 -5.85
CA VAL A 149 -15.07 -19.32 -6.19
C VAL A 149 -15.11 -17.83 -6.53
N ALA A 150 -16.09 -17.35 -7.30
CA ALA A 150 -16.22 -15.92 -7.59
C ALA A 150 -16.67 -15.13 -6.34
N MET A 151 -17.52 -15.71 -5.51
CA MET A 151 -17.84 -15.21 -4.18
C MET A 151 -16.57 -15.22 -3.32
N ALA A 152 -15.85 -16.33 -3.23
CA ALA A 152 -14.60 -16.41 -2.47
C ALA A 152 -13.52 -15.45 -2.99
N ALA A 153 -13.44 -15.16 -4.28
CA ALA A 153 -12.51 -14.19 -4.85
C ALA A 153 -12.96 -12.75 -4.57
N ARG A 154 -14.27 -12.46 -4.62
CA ARG A 154 -14.83 -11.18 -4.14
C ARG A 154 -14.65 -10.99 -2.63
N ARG A 155 -14.55 -12.09 -1.91
CA ARG A 155 -14.34 -12.15 -0.46
C ARG A 155 -12.86 -11.94 -0.14
N ARG A 156 -11.97 -12.73 -0.74
CA ARG A 156 -10.50 -12.69 -0.60
C ARG A 156 -9.82 -11.53 -1.34
N SER A 157 -10.54 -10.50 -1.78
CA SER A 157 -9.94 -9.39 -2.52
C SER A 157 -9.11 -8.43 -1.65
N GLY A 158 -8.73 -8.84 -0.45
CA GLY A 158 -7.72 -8.14 0.35
C GLY A 158 -6.41 -8.15 -0.42
N PHE A 159 -6.01 -6.99 -0.91
CA PHE A 159 -4.75 -6.75 -1.63
C PHE A 159 -3.50 -7.24 -0.88
N TYR A 160 -3.58 -7.41 0.45
CA TYR A 160 -2.45 -7.77 1.31
C TYR A 160 -2.47 -9.18 1.90
N ASP A 161 -3.57 -9.93 1.85
CA ASP A 161 -3.57 -11.31 2.38
C ASP A 161 -2.65 -12.26 1.59
N ALA A 162 -2.31 -11.87 0.35
CA ALA A 162 -1.36 -12.58 -0.50
C ALA A 162 0.09 -12.12 -0.33
N ARG A 163 0.37 -11.03 0.40
CA ARG A 163 1.74 -10.75 0.86
C ARG A 163 1.96 -11.61 2.10
N PRO A 164 2.91 -12.56 2.10
CA PRO A 164 3.44 -13.06 3.35
C PRO A 164 3.84 -11.85 4.17
N ASP A 165 3.84 -11.99 5.48
CA ASP A 165 4.35 -11.03 6.45
C ASP A 165 5.82 -10.59 6.19
N ALA A 166 6.38 -10.66 4.99
CA ALA A 166 7.76 -10.31 4.67
C ALA A 166 8.04 -8.81 4.79
N ASP A 167 7.04 -7.93 4.59
CA ASP A 167 7.14 -6.49 4.89
C ASP A 167 7.02 -6.26 6.41
N THR A 168 6.11 -6.96 7.10
CA THR A 168 5.94 -6.89 8.57
C THR A 168 7.12 -7.52 9.33
N ALA A 169 7.67 -8.63 8.86
CA ALA A 169 8.79 -9.36 9.44
C ALA A 169 10.13 -8.61 9.26
N ALA A 170 10.26 -7.83 8.18
CA ALA A 170 11.41 -6.94 7.98
C ALA A 170 11.30 -5.67 8.83
N GLU A 171 10.10 -5.15 9.03
CA GLU A 171 9.85 -4.02 9.94
C GLU A 171 9.79 -4.44 11.42
N THR A 172 9.68 -5.73 11.78
CA THR A 172 9.69 -6.17 13.20
C THR A 172 11.08 -6.42 13.77
N ASP A 173 12.14 -6.36 12.95
CA ASP A 173 13.53 -6.49 13.42
C ASP A 173 14.11 -5.18 13.98
N TYR A 174 13.29 -4.12 14.13
CA TYR A 174 13.64 -3.09 15.11
C TYR A 174 13.71 -3.77 16.48
N PRO A 175 14.75 -3.50 17.30
CA PRO A 175 14.78 -3.96 18.67
C PRO A 175 13.55 -3.39 19.37
N THR A 176 12.49 -4.21 19.45
CA THR A 176 11.27 -3.88 20.16
C THR A 176 11.63 -3.54 21.61
N ALA A 177 10.81 -2.76 22.29
CA ALA A 177 11.01 -2.47 23.73
C ALA A 177 11.30 -3.77 24.54
N ALA A 178 10.73 -4.89 24.10
CA ALA A 178 10.99 -6.24 24.61
C ALA A 178 12.48 -6.67 24.51
N ALA A 179 13.19 -6.37 23.42
CA ALA A 179 14.62 -6.61 23.27
C ALA A 179 15.48 -5.75 24.23
N GLN A 180 14.93 -4.63 24.72
CA GLN A 180 15.54 -3.78 25.75
C GLN A 180 15.09 -4.17 27.17
N GLY A 181 14.37 -5.28 27.34
CA GLY A 181 13.87 -5.74 28.65
C GLY A 181 12.71 -4.90 29.20
N LEU A 182 12.15 -3.99 28.41
CA LEU A 182 10.94 -3.26 28.75
C LEU A 182 9.76 -4.10 28.28
N ASN A 183 8.95 -4.63 29.19
CA ASN A 183 7.66 -5.22 28.81
C ASN A 183 6.81 -4.10 28.20
N PRO A 184 6.51 -4.13 26.89
CA PRO A 184 5.61 -3.15 26.32
C PRO A 184 4.28 -3.32 27.05
N GLN A 185 3.72 -2.22 27.51
CA GLN A 185 2.39 -2.20 28.08
C GLN A 185 1.43 -2.74 27.01
N GLU A 186 0.71 -3.81 27.32
CA GLU A 186 -0.27 -4.42 26.41
C GLU A 186 -1.56 -3.61 26.55
N PHE A 187 -2.01 -2.98 25.46
CA PHE A 187 -3.23 -2.18 25.45
C PHE A 187 -4.39 -3.06 24.94
N ASP A 188 -5.51 -3.09 25.66
CA ASP A 188 -6.71 -3.74 25.16
C ASP A 188 -7.36 -2.86 24.08
N LEU A 189 -7.00 -3.11 22.83
CA LEU A 189 -7.51 -2.37 21.68
C LEU A 189 -8.73 -3.04 21.02
N GLY A 190 -9.25 -4.15 21.57
CA GLY A 190 -10.39 -4.87 21.00
C GLY A 190 -10.19 -5.22 19.52
N THR A 191 -11.19 -4.94 18.68
CA THR A 191 -11.13 -5.15 17.22
C THR A 191 -10.05 -4.30 16.54
N LEU A 192 -9.63 -3.17 17.11
CA LEU A 192 -8.56 -2.36 16.50
C LEU A 192 -7.24 -3.12 16.43
N SER A 193 -6.97 -4.01 17.40
CA SER A 193 -5.78 -4.88 17.39
C SER A 193 -5.76 -5.83 16.18
N SER A 194 -6.91 -6.39 15.80
CA SER A 194 -7.01 -7.29 14.64
C SER A 194 -6.95 -6.54 13.30
N LEU A 195 -7.24 -5.24 13.32
CA LEU A 195 -7.12 -4.35 12.17
C LEU A 195 -5.74 -3.69 12.05
N ARG A 196 -4.81 -3.97 12.98
CA ARG A 196 -3.45 -3.39 13.00
C ARG A 196 -2.74 -3.50 11.66
N GLY A 197 -2.69 -4.70 11.07
CA GLY A 197 -2.00 -4.95 9.79
C GLY A 197 -2.52 -4.05 8.65
N PRO A 198 -3.81 -4.14 8.30
CA PRO A 198 -4.41 -3.27 7.28
C PRO A 198 -4.25 -1.77 7.56
N MET A 199 -4.32 -1.35 8.84
CA MET A 199 -4.13 0.05 9.22
C MET A 199 -2.70 0.55 9.00
N ARG A 200 -1.66 -0.30 9.19
CA ARG A 200 -0.26 0.10 8.95
C ARG A 200 0.01 0.58 7.54
N HIS A 201 -0.70 0.03 6.56
CA HIS A 201 -0.57 0.49 5.18
C HIS A 201 -1.14 1.91 4.97
N LEU A 202 -2.18 2.27 5.72
CA LEU A 202 -2.78 3.60 5.67
C LEU A 202 -2.02 4.61 6.54
N LEU A 203 -1.54 4.16 7.69
CA LEU A 203 -1.07 5.01 8.78
C LEU A 203 0.44 4.87 8.94
N ARG A 204 1.20 5.73 8.27
CA ARG A 204 2.62 5.94 8.54
C ARG A 204 2.86 7.35 8.99
N LEU A 205 3.63 7.51 10.06
CA LEU A 205 4.12 8.80 10.52
C LEU A 205 5.54 9.01 10.03
N ARG A 206 5.89 10.28 9.80
CA ARG A 206 7.25 10.70 9.51
C ARG A 206 7.59 11.99 10.25
N TRP A 207 8.89 12.21 10.43
CA TRP A 207 9.43 13.51 10.82
C TRP A 207 9.30 14.49 9.65
N SER A 208 8.91 15.72 9.96
CA SER A 208 8.91 16.86 9.04
C SER A 208 9.43 18.08 9.81
N GLY A 209 10.75 18.25 9.78
CA GLY A 209 11.46 19.19 10.65
C GLY A 209 11.12 18.96 12.13
N GLU A 210 10.44 19.93 12.75
CA GLU A 210 10.11 19.92 14.18
C GLU A 210 8.75 19.24 14.50
N SER A 211 8.08 18.68 13.49
CA SER A 211 6.70 18.22 13.57
C SER A 211 6.52 16.77 13.11
N LEU A 212 5.41 16.14 13.52
CA LEU A 212 4.96 14.86 12.97
C LEU A 212 3.90 15.08 11.88
N GLU A 213 3.96 14.26 10.83
CA GLU A 213 2.99 14.27 9.74
C GLU A 213 2.63 12.85 9.31
N ILE A 214 1.47 12.69 8.65
CA ILE A 214 1.14 11.46 7.91
C ILE A 214 2.03 11.38 6.67
N ASP A 215 2.80 10.30 6.54
CA ASP A 215 3.63 10.02 5.38
C ASP A 215 2.76 9.52 4.22
N ARG A 216 2.38 10.46 3.34
CA ARG A 216 1.59 10.14 2.15
C ARG A 216 2.42 9.54 1.02
N SER A 217 3.74 9.81 0.99
CA SER A 217 4.65 9.21 0.00
C SER A 217 4.79 7.69 0.20
N HIS A 218 4.57 7.21 1.41
CA HIS A 218 4.54 5.77 1.69
C HIS A 218 3.49 5.02 0.86
N TRP A 219 2.34 5.64 0.59
CA TRP A 219 1.31 5.01 -0.23
C TRP A 219 1.83 4.74 -1.64
N GLU A 220 2.55 5.67 -2.27
CA GLU A 220 3.15 5.43 -3.59
C GLU A 220 4.21 4.30 -3.57
N ALA A 221 5.01 4.25 -2.50
CA ALA A 221 6.04 3.23 -2.32
C ALA A 221 5.47 1.80 -2.15
N LEU A 222 4.27 1.67 -1.56
CA LEU A 222 3.57 0.38 -1.46
C LEU A 222 3.18 -0.20 -2.83
N PHE A 223 3.02 0.68 -3.82
CA PHE A 223 2.65 0.37 -5.20
C PHE A 223 3.84 0.40 -6.16
N ALA A 224 5.07 0.48 -5.64
CA ALA A 224 6.29 0.56 -6.44
C ALA A 224 6.26 1.72 -7.46
N GLY A 225 5.65 2.85 -7.09
CA GLY A 225 5.50 4.01 -7.97
C GLY A 225 4.59 3.76 -9.19
N ARG A 226 3.86 2.64 -9.23
CA ARG A 226 2.93 2.32 -10.31
C ARG A 226 1.51 2.73 -9.92
N ASN A 227 0.85 3.42 -10.83
CA ASN A 227 -0.57 3.70 -10.69
C ASN A 227 -1.42 2.50 -11.14
N LEU A 228 -2.67 2.45 -10.69
CA LEU A 228 -3.61 1.40 -11.07
C LEU A 228 -3.90 1.29 -12.58
N PRO A 229 -4.08 2.39 -13.33
CA PRO A 229 -4.26 2.31 -14.78
C PRO A 229 -3.16 1.54 -15.49
N ASP A 230 -1.90 1.74 -15.09
CA ASP A 230 -0.75 1.05 -15.67
C ASP A 230 -0.78 -0.44 -15.32
N ILE A 231 -1.02 -0.78 -14.05
CA ILE A 231 -1.18 -2.16 -13.55
C ILE A 231 -2.29 -2.88 -14.33
N SER A 232 -3.46 -2.26 -14.46
CA SER A 232 -4.59 -2.83 -15.20
C SER A 232 -4.25 -3.05 -16.67
N SER A 233 -3.57 -2.08 -17.31
CA SER A 233 -3.14 -2.18 -18.70
C SER A 233 -2.14 -3.32 -18.93
N GLU A 234 -1.21 -3.51 -17.99
CA GLU A 234 -0.23 -4.60 -18.04
C GLU A 234 -0.88 -5.97 -17.86
N VAL A 235 -1.80 -6.12 -16.91
CA VAL A 235 -2.58 -7.36 -16.74
C VAL A 235 -3.38 -7.67 -18.00
N GLN A 236 -4.01 -6.65 -18.60
CA GLN A 236 -4.71 -6.79 -19.88
C GLN A 236 -3.79 -7.21 -21.03
N ASN A 237 -2.58 -6.66 -21.08
CA ASN A 237 -1.57 -7.07 -22.05
C ASN A 237 -1.04 -8.49 -21.79
N GLY A 238 -0.98 -8.92 -20.52
CA GLY A 238 -0.68 -10.29 -20.12
C GLY A 238 -1.66 -11.29 -20.75
N PHE A 239 -2.96 -10.99 -20.73
CA PHE A 239 -3.98 -11.84 -21.34
C PHE A 239 -3.84 -12.02 -22.86
N LYS A 240 -3.30 -11.02 -23.56
CA LYS A 240 -3.04 -11.13 -25.00
C LYS A 240 -2.04 -12.25 -25.32
N LYS A 241 -1.15 -12.62 -24.39
CA LYS A 241 -0.21 -13.74 -24.56
C LYS A 241 -0.92 -15.10 -24.63
N TYR A 242 -2.14 -15.20 -24.11
CA TYR A 242 -2.94 -16.43 -24.09
C TYR A 242 -4.05 -16.42 -25.16
N ASP A 243 -3.96 -15.52 -26.15
CA ASP A 243 -4.98 -15.33 -27.20
C ASP A 243 -6.40 -15.06 -26.64
N VAL A 244 -6.49 -14.56 -25.40
CA VAL A 244 -7.76 -14.15 -24.81
C VAL A 244 -8.05 -12.73 -25.24
N LYS A 245 -9.01 -12.60 -26.15
CA LYS A 245 -9.63 -11.32 -26.47
C LYS A 245 -10.54 -10.93 -25.31
N LEU A 246 -10.03 -10.08 -24.43
CA LEU A 246 -10.87 -9.43 -23.44
C LEU A 246 -11.93 -8.60 -24.20
N PRO A 247 -13.21 -8.71 -23.84
CA PRO A 247 -14.24 -7.88 -24.46
C PRO A 247 -13.86 -6.41 -24.31
N ASP A 248 -14.06 -5.64 -25.39
CA ASP A 248 -13.66 -4.23 -25.47
C ASP A 248 -14.22 -3.47 -24.26
N MET A 249 -13.34 -3.09 -23.35
CA MET A 249 -13.73 -2.66 -22.01
C MET A 249 -14.25 -1.21 -21.99
N ASN A 250 -14.32 -0.56 -23.14
CA ASN A 250 -14.70 0.84 -23.32
C ASN A 250 -16.21 1.09 -23.10
N ASP A 251 -17.07 0.08 -23.25
CA ASP A 251 -18.53 0.26 -23.16
C ASP A 251 -19.08 0.49 -21.73
N ASN A 252 -18.24 0.39 -20.69
CA ASN A 252 -18.65 0.61 -19.31
C ASN A 252 -17.77 1.67 -18.63
N ASP A 253 -17.77 2.85 -19.26
CA ASP A 253 -17.11 4.07 -18.79
C ASP A 253 -17.41 4.37 -17.32
N ASN A 254 -18.57 4.01 -16.77
CA ASN A 254 -18.90 4.33 -15.38
C ASN A 254 -18.10 3.55 -14.33
N MET A 255 -17.76 2.27 -14.56
CA MET A 255 -16.91 1.50 -13.63
C MET A 255 -15.42 1.75 -13.87
N ARG A 256 -15.02 2.10 -15.10
CA ARG A 256 -13.66 2.55 -15.40
C ARG A 256 -13.41 3.97 -14.91
N GLN A 257 -14.38 4.87 -14.94
CA GLN A 257 -14.26 6.21 -14.36
C GLN A 257 -14.13 6.16 -12.83
N THR A 258 -14.82 5.23 -12.16
CA THR A 258 -14.63 5.04 -10.71
C THR A 258 -13.35 4.27 -10.40
N GLY A 259 -12.98 3.26 -11.21
CA GLY A 259 -11.81 2.40 -11.00
C GLY A 259 -10.45 3.00 -11.39
N ASN A 260 -10.37 3.71 -12.51
CA ASN A 260 -9.13 4.34 -12.99
C ASN A 260 -8.78 5.62 -12.22
N ASN A 261 -9.71 6.14 -11.42
CA ASN A 261 -9.49 7.27 -10.50
C ASN A 261 -9.43 6.80 -9.03
N MET A 262 -9.30 5.50 -8.77
CA MET A 262 -9.05 5.01 -7.41
C MET A 262 -7.60 5.36 -7.06
N SER A 263 -7.45 6.27 -6.12
CA SER A 263 -6.16 6.55 -5.51
C SER A 263 -5.73 5.42 -4.58
N GLU A 264 -4.44 5.34 -4.31
CA GLU A 264 -3.79 4.37 -3.43
C GLU A 264 -4.49 4.29 -2.05
N PRO A 265 -4.79 5.40 -1.34
CA PRO A 265 -5.48 5.35 -0.04
C PRO A 265 -6.83 4.64 -0.07
N TYR A 266 -7.56 4.75 -1.18
CA TYR A 266 -8.86 4.11 -1.32
C TYR A 266 -8.73 2.59 -1.34
N LEU A 267 -7.73 2.07 -2.05
CA LEU A 267 -7.47 0.62 -2.10
C LEU A 267 -7.00 0.08 -0.77
N LEU A 268 -6.10 0.82 -0.11
CA LEU A 268 -5.65 0.49 1.24
C LEU A 268 -6.83 0.45 2.23
N PHE A 269 -7.79 1.37 2.08
CA PHE A 269 -9.03 1.36 2.84
C PHE A 269 -9.98 0.20 2.50
N GLN A 270 -10.02 -0.25 1.25
CA GLN A 270 -10.75 -1.48 0.89
C GLN A 270 -10.15 -2.72 1.57
N ASN A 271 -8.83 -2.76 1.78
CA ASN A 271 -8.20 -3.87 2.51
C ASN A 271 -8.61 -3.88 3.99
N LEU A 272 -8.62 -2.71 4.61
CA LEU A 272 -9.15 -2.54 5.97
C LEU A 272 -10.60 -3.03 6.06
N GLN A 273 -11.42 -2.70 5.07
CA GLN A 273 -12.80 -3.17 5.01
C GLN A 273 -12.88 -4.71 4.91
N SER A 274 -12.12 -5.33 4.00
CA SER A 274 -12.13 -6.79 3.83
C SER A 274 -11.81 -7.48 5.15
N ALA A 275 -10.72 -7.06 5.81
CA ALA A 275 -10.31 -7.55 7.11
C ALA A 275 -11.41 -7.34 8.18
N ALA A 276 -12.00 -6.14 8.26
CA ALA A 276 -13.08 -5.84 9.20
C ALA A 276 -14.37 -6.64 8.93
N SER A 277 -14.60 -7.09 7.71
CA SER A 277 -15.80 -7.85 7.37
C SER A 277 -15.64 -9.36 7.52
N ASN A 278 -14.43 -9.88 7.82
CA ASN A 278 -14.10 -11.30 7.64
C ASN A 278 -14.58 -11.81 6.28
N ASP A 279 -14.43 -10.96 5.28
CA ASP A 279 -14.95 -11.13 3.93
C ASP A 279 -16.47 -11.40 3.81
N GLN A 280 -17.30 -11.08 4.80
CA GLN A 280 -18.75 -11.31 4.72
C GLN A 280 -19.49 -10.24 3.92
N GLY A 281 -18.77 -9.25 3.38
CA GLY A 281 -19.31 -8.14 2.60
C GLY A 281 -19.87 -7.05 3.53
N GLY A 282 -19.25 -5.88 3.48
CA GLY A 282 -19.75 -4.67 4.14
C GLY A 282 -20.39 -3.73 3.13
N GLY A 283 -21.43 -2.99 3.54
CA GLY A 283 -21.94 -1.89 2.74
C GLY A 283 -20.86 -0.82 2.61
N THR A 284 -20.48 -0.47 1.38
CA THR A 284 -19.57 0.64 1.09
C THR A 284 -20.33 1.79 0.48
N SER A 285 -19.88 3.00 0.81
CA SER A 285 -20.19 4.16 -0.01
C SER A 285 -18.91 4.88 -0.32
N PHE A 286 -18.81 5.33 -1.57
CA PHE A 286 -17.72 6.13 -2.07
C PHE A 286 -18.32 7.34 -2.77
N SER A 287 -17.85 8.52 -2.41
CA SER A 287 -18.20 9.77 -3.06
C SER A 287 -16.91 10.57 -3.27
N GLY A 288 -16.65 10.97 -4.52
CA GLY A 288 -15.57 11.88 -4.86
C GLY A 288 -16.15 13.17 -5.43
N GLY A 289 -15.64 14.32 -4.98
CA GLY A 289 -16.01 15.63 -5.49
C GLY A 289 -14.83 16.59 -5.41
N GLY A 290 -14.34 17.05 -6.56
CA GLY A 290 -13.13 17.89 -6.62
C GLY A 290 -11.87 17.10 -6.27
N ASN A 291 -11.06 17.62 -5.35
CA ASN A 291 -9.81 17.01 -4.90
C ASN A 291 -9.96 16.19 -3.59
N GLU A 292 -11.19 15.96 -3.15
CA GLU A 292 -11.49 15.24 -1.92
C GLU A 292 -12.32 13.99 -2.24
N PHE A 293 -11.89 12.89 -1.63
CA PHE A 293 -12.54 11.59 -1.72
C PHE A 293 -12.98 11.16 -0.34
N ARG A 294 -14.18 10.60 -0.26
CA ARG A 294 -14.73 10.03 0.95
C ARG A 294 -15.18 8.60 0.71
N CYS A 295 -14.70 7.70 1.55
CA CYS A 295 -15.17 6.33 1.64
C CYS A 295 -15.59 6.01 3.08
N GLN A 296 -16.56 5.11 3.21
CA GLN A 296 -16.96 4.57 4.50
C GLN A 296 -17.49 3.15 4.33
N PHE A 297 -17.28 2.33 5.35
CA PHE A 297 -17.87 1.01 5.44
C PHE A 297 -18.44 0.74 6.83
N SER A 298 -19.36 -0.20 6.87
CA SER A 298 -19.99 -0.70 8.09
C SER A 298 -19.97 -2.22 8.04
N ALA A 299 -19.12 -2.85 8.85
CA ALA A 299 -19.04 -4.29 9.04
C ALA A 299 -19.56 -4.70 10.43
N ALA A 300 -19.56 -6.01 10.71
CA ALA A 300 -20.06 -6.55 11.98
C ALA A 300 -19.14 -6.19 13.16
N SER A 301 -17.81 -6.31 12.99
CA SER A 301 -16.85 -6.04 14.07
C SER A 301 -16.34 -4.59 14.09
N ALA A 302 -16.36 -3.89 12.96
CA ALA A 302 -15.92 -2.49 12.90
C ALA A 302 -16.68 -1.67 11.85
N GLY A 303 -16.70 -0.35 12.05
CA GLY A 303 -17.06 0.62 11.01
C GLY A 303 -15.94 1.62 10.85
N ALA A 304 -15.68 2.06 9.63
CA ALA A 304 -14.67 3.09 9.39
C ALA A 304 -15.11 4.09 8.33
N SER A 305 -14.54 5.28 8.39
CA SER A 305 -14.62 6.28 7.34
C SER A 305 -13.25 6.88 7.07
N LEU A 306 -13.01 7.23 5.82
CA LEU A 306 -11.80 7.87 5.38
C LEU A 306 -12.17 9.00 4.42
N THR A 307 -11.70 10.20 4.72
CA THR A 307 -11.70 11.35 3.82
C THR A 307 -10.27 11.72 3.53
N PHE A 308 -9.89 11.82 2.26
CA PHE A 308 -8.53 12.14 1.89
C PHE A 308 -8.46 13.01 0.64
N GLY A 309 -7.41 13.82 0.56
CA GLY A 309 -7.11 14.72 -0.55
C GLY A 309 -5.78 15.44 -0.32
N PRO A 310 -5.34 16.34 -1.23
CA PRO A 310 -4.05 17.03 -1.12
C PRO A 310 -3.86 17.80 0.19
N SER A 311 -4.94 18.33 0.78
CA SER A 311 -4.89 19.13 2.01
C SER A 311 -5.46 18.43 3.24
N ILE A 312 -6.11 17.27 3.11
CA ILE A 312 -6.85 16.65 4.22
C ILE A 312 -6.65 15.13 4.27
N PHE A 313 -6.60 14.58 5.47
CA PHE A 313 -6.69 13.17 5.77
C PHE A 313 -7.46 13.02 7.09
N ASP A 314 -8.72 12.58 7.04
CA ASP A 314 -9.57 12.30 8.21
C ASP A 314 -9.96 10.83 8.16
N PHE A 315 -9.36 10.03 9.04
CA PHE A 315 -9.60 8.60 9.17
C PHE A 315 -10.22 8.33 10.54
N ASP A 316 -11.33 7.61 10.55
CA ASP A 316 -12.07 7.25 11.77
C ASP A 316 -12.41 5.76 11.70
N VAL A 317 -12.09 5.02 12.75
CA VAL A 317 -12.43 3.60 12.87
C VAL A 317 -12.99 3.33 14.26
N GLN A 318 -14.12 2.63 14.29
CA GLN A 318 -14.88 2.34 15.49
C GLN A 318 -15.05 0.83 15.63
N ASP A 319 -14.71 0.33 16.81
CA ASP A 319 -15.05 -1.03 17.25
C ASP A 319 -16.57 -1.13 17.46
N ARG A 320 -17.17 -2.18 16.89
CA ARG A 320 -18.59 -2.49 16.96
C ARG A 320 -18.88 -3.84 17.59
N ALA A 321 -17.85 -4.67 17.78
CA ALA A 321 -18.01 -5.99 18.39
C ALA A 321 -18.24 -5.88 19.90
N ASP A 322 -17.62 -4.88 20.54
CA ASP A 322 -17.61 -4.73 21.99
C ASP A 322 -18.67 -3.76 22.52
N SER A 323 -19.08 -3.94 23.78
CA SER A 323 -19.88 -2.97 24.54
C SER A 323 -19.08 -1.70 24.82
N ASP A 324 -17.77 -1.83 25.02
CA ASP A 324 -16.85 -0.74 25.31
C ASP A 324 -16.25 -0.22 24.00
N ARG A 325 -17.08 0.52 23.25
CA ARG A 325 -16.78 0.96 21.88
C ARG A 325 -15.53 1.84 21.82
N LYS A 326 -14.41 1.24 21.43
CA LYS A 326 -13.16 1.93 21.15
C LYS A 326 -13.25 2.66 19.80
N THR A 327 -12.87 3.93 19.76
CA THR A 327 -12.89 4.76 18.55
C THR A 327 -11.54 5.41 18.36
N LEU A 328 -10.89 5.14 17.23
CA LEU A 328 -9.67 5.81 16.79
C LEU A 328 -10.02 6.82 15.70
N ARG A 329 -9.68 8.08 15.94
CA ARG A 329 -9.78 9.14 14.94
C ARG A 329 -8.46 9.83 14.72
N ILE A 330 -8.13 10.01 13.44
CA ILE A 330 -6.90 10.62 12.96
C ILE A 330 -7.28 11.71 11.98
N TYR A 331 -6.87 12.94 12.27
CA TYR A 331 -7.11 14.08 11.41
C TYR A 331 -5.80 14.79 11.13
N SER A 332 -5.46 14.93 9.85
CA SER A 332 -4.33 15.71 9.38
C SER A 332 -4.78 16.70 8.31
N ALA A 333 -4.29 17.94 8.43
CA ALA A 333 -4.60 18.99 7.47
C ALA A 333 -3.38 19.87 7.15
N ASN A 334 -3.25 20.24 5.87
CA ASN A 334 -2.22 21.14 5.33
C ASN A 334 -0.78 20.73 5.74
N ALA A 335 -0.53 19.43 5.86
CA ALA A 335 0.70 18.80 6.37
C ALA A 335 1.06 19.12 7.84
N LYS A 336 0.70 20.30 8.37
CA LYS A 336 1.16 20.77 9.70
C LYS A 336 0.25 20.41 10.86
N VAL A 337 -1.05 20.23 10.61
CA VAL A 337 -2.00 19.85 11.67
C VAL A 337 -2.06 18.33 11.74
N LEU A 338 -1.93 17.79 12.95
CA LEU A 338 -2.11 16.37 13.22
C LEU A 338 -2.86 16.18 14.54
N ARG A 339 -3.94 15.40 14.51
CA ARG A 339 -4.69 14.99 15.68
C ARG A 339 -4.84 13.49 15.66
N ILE A 340 -4.54 12.84 16.77
CA ILE A 340 -4.75 11.42 16.98
C ILE A 340 -5.55 11.29 18.26
N SER A 341 -6.68 10.60 18.20
CA SER A 341 -7.55 10.40 19.36
C SER A 341 -7.99 8.96 19.43
N LEU A 342 -7.66 8.28 20.52
CA LEU A 342 -8.23 6.99 20.88
C LEU A 342 -9.17 7.23 22.07
N LEU A 343 -10.43 6.86 21.91
CA LEU A 343 -11.46 6.96 22.93
C LEU A 343 -11.95 5.56 23.28
N GLY A 344 -11.92 5.19 24.56
CA GLY A 344 -12.36 3.92 25.11
C GLY A 344 -12.20 3.95 26.64
N ASP A 345 -11.84 2.81 27.23
CA ASP A 345 -11.40 2.77 28.63
C ASP A 345 -10.07 3.52 28.82
N ASP A 346 -9.19 3.37 27.82
CA ASP A 346 -8.00 4.17 27.67
C ASP A 346 -8.28 5.39 26.79
N LEU A 347 -7.63 6.51 27.12
CA LEU A 347 -7.72 7.74 26.36
C LEU A 347 -6.33 8.13 25.86
N LEU A 348 -6.22 8.31 24.55
CA LEU A 348 -5.10 9.02 23.93
C LEU A 348 -5.66 10.24 23.21
N HIS A 349 -5.06 11.40 23.45
CA HIS A 349 -5.33 12.59 22.67
C HIS A 349 -4.03 13.34 22.40
N PHE A 350 -3.57 13.24 21.14
CA PHE A 350 -2.48 14.03 20.60
C PHE A 350 -3.05 15.12 19.69
N ASN A 351 -2.60 16.36 19.87
CA ASN A 351 -2.96 17.48 19.02
C ASN A 351 -1.74 18.34 18.73
N GLN A 352 -1.37 18.43 17.46
CA GLN A 352 -0.38 19.35 16.90
C GLN A 352 -1.11 20.40 16.06
N SER A 353 -0.94 21.68 16.41
CA SER A 353 -1.53 22.80 15.67
C SER A 353 -0.63 23.25 14.51
N ALA A 354 -1.19 24.09 13.64
CA ALA A 354 -0.49 24.55 12.43
C ALA A 354 0.76 25.42 12.72
N ASP A 355 0.85 25.98 13.92
CA ASP A 355 2.02 26.71 14.44
C ASP A 355 3.07 25.79 15.08
N GLY A 356 2.86 24.46 15.06
CA GLY A 356 3.79 23.46 15.56
C GLY A 356 3.50 22.99 16.99
N LYS A 357 2.76 23.77 17.79
CA LYS A 357 2.53 23.47 19.20
C LYS A 357 1.84 22.13 19.39
N VAL A 358 2.31 21.39 20.38
CA VAL A 358 1.83 20.04 20.67
C VAL A 358 1.23 19.96 22.06
N GLN A 359 0.17 19.16 22.16
CA GLN A 359 -0.39 18.69 23.41
C GLN A 359 -0.57 17.18 23.32
N LEU A 360 0.02 16.47 24.27
CA LEU A 360 -0.23 15.05 24.49
C LEU A 360 -1.00 14.88 25.80
N LEU A 361 -2.07 14.11 25.73
CA LEU A 361 -2.85 13.67 26.87
C LEU A 361 -3.03 12.15 26.75
N GLN A 362 -2.65 11.42 27.78
CA GLN A 362 -2.84 9.98 27.86
C GLN A 362 -3.42 9.64 29.22
N VAL A 363 -4.50 8.87 29.24
CA VAL A 363 -5.08 8.27 30.45
C VAL A 363 -5.01 6.77 30.25
N PHE A 364 -4.25 6.09 31.11
CA PHE A 364 -4.09 4.64 31.09
C PHE A 364 -4.02 4.12 32.53
N ASP A 365 -4.72 3.02 32.84
CA ASP A 365 -4.82 2.47 34.21
C ASP A 365 -5.21 3.51 35.29
N GLY A 366 -5.97 4.55 34.90
CA GLY A 366 -6.36 5.65 35.78
C GLY A 366 -5.26 6.69 36.04
N GLU A 367 -4.05 6.52 35.50
CA GLU A 367 -2.99 7.51 35.54
C GLU A 367 -3.16 8.51 34.40
N LEU A 368 -3.11 9.80 34.74
CA LEU A 368 -3.18 10.88 33.76
C LEU A 368 -1.77 11.43 33.49
N LEU A 369 -1.35 11.33 32.23
CA LEU A 369 -0.14 11.96 31.72
C LEU A 369 -0.54 13.08 30.76
N GLN A 370 -0.05 14.30 31.02
CA GLN A 370 -0.29 15.45 30.18
C GLN A 370 1.00 16.24 29.99
N THR A 371 1.37 16.47 28.73
CA THR A 371 2.53 17.31 28.38
C THR A 371 2.23 18.23 27.20
N ARG A 372 2.99 19.31 27.10
CA ARG A 372 2.88 20.35 26.08
C ARG A 372 4.26 20.90 25.74
N ALA A 373 4.47 21.24 24.48
CA ALA A 373 5.70 21.88 24.01
C ALA A 373 5.38 22.75 22.77
N ASP A 374 6.33 23.60 22.36
CA ASP A 374 6.16 24.47 21.19
C ASP A 374 6.28 23.70 19.86
N SER A 375 6.86 22.50 19.89
CA SER A 375 6.93 21.57 18.76
C SER A 375 7.01 20.10 19.20
N PHE A 376 6.80 19.15 18.28
CA PHE A 376 6.90 17.73 18.63
C PHE A 376 8.35 17.33 18.93
N ILE A 377 9.32 17.92 18.23
CA ILE A 377 10.73 17.65 18.51
C ILE A 377 11.13 18.11 19.91
N GLU A 378 10.59 19.25 20.37
CA GLU A 378 10.83 19.73 21.73
C GLU A 378 10.19 18.81 22.77
N LEU A 379 8.95 18.36 22.53
CA LEU A 379 8.29 17.36 23.38
C LEU A 379 9.12 16.08 23.48
N TYR A 380 9.63 15.61 22.35
CA TYR A 380 10.48 14.42 22.27
C TYR A 380 11.79 14.61 23.02
N ALA A 381 12.44 15.77 22.89
CA ALA A 381 13.67 16.08 23.62
C ALA A 381 13.47 16.20 25.14
N GLN A 382 12.33 16.76 25.58
CA GLN A 382 12.01 16.90 27.00
C GLN A 382 11.57 15.57 27.65
N HIS A 383 10.94 14.68 26.87
CA HIS A 383 10.34 13.44 27.37
C HIS A 383 10.60 12.23 26.45
N PRO A 384 11.85 11.89 26.13
CA PRO A 384 12.15 10.90 25.10
C PRO A 384 11.70 9.49 25.51
N ASP A 385 11.88 9.12 26.78
CA ASP A 385 11.48 7.81 27.29
C ASP A 385 9.96 7.64 27.27
N PHE A 386 9.20 8.70 27.61
CA PHE A 386 7.75 8.66 27.52
C PHE A 386 7.28 8.45 26.08
N VAL A 387 7.90 9.14 25.12
CA VAL A 387 7.54 8.98 23.71
C VAL A 387 7.90 7.58 23.19
N GLU A 388 9.12 7.12 23.43
CA GLU A 388 9.63 5.86 22.88
C GLU A 388 9.08 4.61 23.58
N ILE A 389 8.74 4.68 24.87
CA ILE A 389 8.31 3.52 25.67
C ILE A 389 6.78 3.46 25.81
N SER A 390 6.08 4.60 25.74
CA SER A 390 4.61 4.61 25.87
C SER A 390 3.89 5.06 24.60
N PHE A 391 4.14 6.29 24.14
CA PHE A 391 3.35 6.88 23.04
C PHE A 391 3.52 6.14 21.71
N PHE A 392 4.76 5.94 21.25
CA PHE A 392 5.04 5.26 19.99
C PHE A 392 4.63 3.77 20.02
N PRO A 393 4.91 3.00 21.09
CA PRO A 393 4.41 1.63 21.20
C PRO A 393 2.88 1.53 21.15
N LEU A 394 2.16 2.46 21.79
CA LEU A 394 0.70 2.52 21.68
C LEU A 394 0.26 2.76 20.23
N LEU A 395 0.85 3.75 19.55
CA LEU A 395 0.55 4.01 18.13
C LEU A 395 0.85 2.79 17.25
N ASP A 396 1.97 2.10 17.49
CA ASP A 396 2.37 0.89 16.79
C ASP A 396 1.34 -0.25 16.97
N GLN A 397 0.84 -0.45 18.20
CA GLN A 397 -0.22 -1.44 18.50
C GLN A 397 -1.55 -1.08 17.83
N ILE A 398 -1.87 0.21 17.70
CA ILE A 398 -3.02 0.73 16.96
C ILE A 398 -2.83 0.59 15.44
N GLY A 399 -1.62 0.28 14.97
CA GLY A 399 -1.34 0.05 13.55
C GLY A 399 -0.76 1.27 12.83
N PHE A 400 -0.07 2.16 13.53
CA PHE A 400 0.83 3.10 12.88
C PHE A 400 2.18 2.45 12.56
N VAL A 401 2.77 2.82 11.43
CA VAL A 401 4.21 2.75 11.23
C VAL A 401 4.81 4.02 11.83
N ILE A 402 5.53 3.84 12.94
CA ILE A 402 6.19 4.93 13.66
C ILE A 402 7.44 5.41 12.92
N PRO A 403 7.82 6.69 13.04
CA PRO A 403 9.05 7.19 12.44
C PRO A 403 10.27 6.66 13.21
N GLU A 404 11.45 6.81 12.61
CA GLU A 404 12.70 6.42 13.25
C GLU A 404 12.92 7.17 14.58
N THR A 405 13.49 6.48 15.57
CA THR A 405 13.78 7.00 16.91
C THR A 405 15.29 7.21 17.11
N ARG A 406 15.70 7.82 18.22
CA ARG A 406 17.11 8.18 18.47
C ARG A 406 18.09 6.99 18.46
N PHE A 407 17.58 5.77 18.67
CA PHE A 407 18.35 4.52 18.64
C PHE A 407 17.88 3.53 17.58
N SER A 408 17.05 3.97 16.63
CA SER A 408 16.81 3.18 15.42
C SER A 408 18.13 2.86 14.73
N PRO A 409 18.35 1.63 14.21
CA PRO A 409 19.59 1.26 13.54
C PRO A 409 19.99 2.26 12.43
N GLN A 410 19.04 2.67 11.59
CA GLN A 410 19.29 3.66 10.52
C GLN A 410 19.78 5.01 11.05
N VAL A 411 19.27 5.47 12.21
CA VAL A 411 19.68 6.73 12.84
C VAL A 411 21.07 6.58 13.43
N VAL A 412 21.35 5.47 14.11
CA VAL A 412 22.65 5.18 14.70
C VAL A 412 23.72 5.08 13.62
N ASP A 413 23.50 4.26 12.59
CA ASP A 413 24.44 4.09 11.48
C ASP A 413 24.70 5.43 10.81
N ARG A 414 23.65 6.22 10.58
CA ARG A 414 23.78 7.54 9.98
C ARG A 414 24.54 8.53 10.85
N ILE A 415 24.37 8.49 12.17
CA ILE A 415 25.16 9.33 13.10
C ILE A 415 26.62 8.91 13.08
N LEU A 416 26.91 7.61 13.09
CA LEU A 416 28.28 7.11 13.03
C LEU A 416 28.97 7.52 11.72
N GLU A 417 28.27 7.45 10.58
CA GLU A 417 28.75 7.98 9.30
C GLU A 417 29.04 9.49 9.36
N LEU A 418 28.16 10.28 9.99
CA LEU A 418 28.31 11.72 10.08
C LEU A 418 29.43 12.15 11.05
N LEU A 419 29.75 11.31 12.04
CA LEU A 419 30.86 11.54 12.97
C LEU A 419 32.20 11.05 12.43
N ASP A 420 32.19 10.05 11.52
CA ASP A 420 33.40 9.56 10.89
C ASP A 420 33.85 10.54 9.81
N GLU A 421 34.91 11.30 10.10
CA GLU A 421 35.47 12.21 9.10
C GLU A 421 36.01 11.39 7.91
N PRO A 422 35.72 11.79 6.65
CA PRO A 422 36.24 11.08 5.49
C PRO A 422 37.77 11.01 5.57
N GLN A 423 38.32 9.80 5.69
CA GLN A 423 39.76 9.61 5.78
C GLN A 423 40.46 10.05 4.48
N GLY A 424 41.77 10.30 4.57
CA GLY A 424 42.56 10.89 3.48
C GLY A 424 42.40 10.18 2.13
N ASP A 425 42.31 8.86 2.12
CA ASP A 425 42.13 8.06 0.90
C ASP A 425 40.72 8.26 0.29
N THR A 426 39.66 8.30 1.10
CA THR A 426 38.28 8.55 0.65
C THR A 426 38.14 9.93 0.03
N ASN A 427 38.74 10.95 0.65
CA ASN A 427 38.74 12.30 0.09
C ASN A 427 39.52 12.35 -1.23
N ALA A 428 40.72 11.74 -1.29
CA ALA A 428 41.50 11.69 -2.51
C ALA A 428 40.75 11.00 -3.67
N GLU A 429 40.10 9.87 -3.40
CA GLU A 429 39.29 9.15 -4.37
C GLU A 429 38.08 9.98 -4.83
N PHE A 430 37.38 10.63 -3.90
CA PHE A 430 36.27 11.52 -4.23
C PHE A 430 36.72 12.69 -5.12
N GLN A 431 37.87 13.31 -4.85
CA GLN A 431 38.41 14.38 -5.70
C GLN A 431 38.71 13.90 -7.13
N VAL A 432 39.17 12.66 -7.28
CA VAL A 432 39.34 12.03 -8.60
C VAL A 432 37.98 11.88 -9.29
N LEU A 433 36.99 11.31 -8.62
CA LEU A 433 35.62 11.17 -9.16
C LEU A 433 35.01 12.51 -9.55
N LEU A 434 35.19 13.53 -8.71
CA LEU A 434 34.70 14.88 -8.95
C LEU A 434 35.34 15.53 -10.19
N SER A 435 36.63 15.28 -10.41
CA SER A 435 37.34 15.68 -11.64
C SER A 435 36.84 14.91 -12.87
N GLU A 436 36.62 13.61 -12.74
CA GLU A 436 36.12 12.74 -13.81
C GLU A 436 34.68 13.08 -14.23
N LEU A 437 33.82 13.52 -13.30
CA LEU A 437 32.50 14.07 -13.61
C LEU A 437 32.57 15.29 -14.55
N GLY A 438 33.69 16.03 -14.52
CA GLY A 438 33.96 17.18 -15.39
C GLY A 438 34.69 16.82 -16.68
N SER A 439 35.02 15.54 -16.91
CA SER A 439 35.73 15.07 -18.10
C SER A 439 34.99 15.43 -19.38
N PRO A 440 35.66 15.76 -20.49
CA PRO A 440 35.02 15.92 -21.79
C PRO A 440 34.46 14.60 -22.36
N ASP A 441 34.98 13.45 -21.92
CA ASP A 441 34.51 12.14 -22.38
C ASP A 441 33.24 11.69 -21.64
N PHE A 442 32.20 11.33 -22.40
CA PHE A 442 30.92 10.91 -21.84
C PHE A 442 31.06 9.62 -21.01
N LYS A 443 31.86 8.65 -21.48
CA LYS A 443 32.01 7.36 -20.81
C LYS A 443 32.70 7.51 -19.45
N THR A 444 33.72 8.37 -19.35
CA THR A 444 34.33 8.73 -18.06
C THR A 444 33.33 9.38 -17.11
N ARG A 445 32.55 10.38 -17.56
CA ARG A 445 31.54 11.03 -16.70
C ARG A 445 30.50 10.04 -16.19
N ASP A 446 30.03 9.15 -17.06
CA ASP A 446 29.02 8.17 -16.72
C ASP A 446 29.54 7.12 -15.73
N ALA A 447 30.75 6.60 -15.95
CA ALA A 447 31.41 5.68 -15.02
C ALA A 447 31.64 6.32 -13.63
N ALA A 448 32.08 7.58 -13.58
CA ALA A 448 32.24 8.30 -12.32
C ALA A 448 30.90 8.54 -11.61
N THR A 449 29.83 8.82 -12.38
CA THR A 449 28.47 8.95 -11.82
C THR A 449 28.00 7.63 -11.22
N GLN A 450 28.11 6.52 -11.95
CA GLN A 450 27.72 5.20 -11.47
C GLN A 450 28.51 4.79 -10.23
N LYS A 451 29.82 5.09 -10.19
CA LYS A 451 30.66 4.80 -9.02
C LYS A 451 30.25 5.64 -7.82
N LEU A 452 29.96 6.93 -8.01
CA LEU A 452 29.40 7.78 -6.95
C LEU A 452 28.02 7.29 -6.48
N GLU A 453 27.13 6.85 -7.38
CA GLU A 453 25.83 6.28 -7.02
C GLU A 453 26.00 4.98 -6.20
N THR A 454 26.95 4.13 -6.58
CA THR A 454 27.20 2.84 -5.91
C THR A 454 27.84 3.01 -4.53
N GLN A 455 28.69 4.03 -4.35
CA GLN A 455 29.44 4.28 -3.11
C GLN A 455 28.97 5.55 -2.40
N LEU A 456 27.70 5.91 -2.61
CA LEU A 456 27.20 7.22 -2.23
C LEU A 456 27.24 7.46 -0.72
N VAL A 457 26.99 6.43 0.07
CA VAL A 457 27.08 6.50 1.54
C VAL A 457 28.44 7.05 1.98
N ALA A 458 29.54 6.56 1.39
CA ALA A 458 30.90 6.99 1.72
C ALA A 458 31.24 8.41 1.22
N TYR A 459 30.56 8.90 0.19
CA TYR A 459 30.84 10.19 -0.45
C TYR A 459 29.77 11.26 -0.20
N ALA A 460 28.69 10.95 0.53
CA ALA A 460 27.50 11.80 0.61
C ALA A 460 27.82 13.21 1.10
N GLU A 461 28.60 13.34 2.19
CA GLU A 461 28.97 14.65 2.73
C GLU A 461 29.92 15.43 1.81
N LEU A 462 30.91 14.76 1.23
CA LEU A 462 31.82 15.37 0.25
C LEU A 462 31.06 15.85 -1.00
N ALA A 463 30.09 15.06 -1.49
CA ALA A 463 29.23 15.40 -2.61
C ALA A 463 28.32 16.60 -2.29
N ARG A 464 27.74 16.65 -1.08
CA ARG A 464 26.93 17.79 -0.60
C ARG A 464 27.78 19.06 -0.50
N GLN A 465 28.98 18.95 0.05
CA GLN A 465 29.91 20.07 0.16
C GLN A 465 30.27 20.60 -1.22
N ALA A 466 30.74 19.73 -2.13
CA ALA A 466 31.05 20.11 -3.51
C ALA A 466 29.83 20.75 -4.22
N TYR A 467 28.62 20.20 -4.03
CA TYR A 467 27.42 20.77 -4.62
C TYR A 467 27.09 22.18 -4.08
N ARG A 468 27.24 22.40 -2.76
CA ARG A 468 27.00 23.68 -2.08
C ARG A 468 28.04 24.73 -2.43
N ASP A 469 29.30 24.35 -2.59
CA ASP A 469 30.40 25.24 -2.95
C ASP A 469 30.14 25.96 -4.27
N GLY A 470 29.34 25.36 -5.17
CA GLY A 470 28.82 26.01 -6.37
C GLY A 470 29.86 26.32 -7.46
N ASN A 471 31.14 26.08 -7.18
CA ASN A 471 32.29 26.42 -8.03
C ASN A 471 32.56 25.41 -9.16
N HIS A 472 31.74 24.36 -9.28
CA HIS A 472 31.91 23.33 -10.32
C HIS A 472 31.11 23.64 -11.59
N PRO A 473 31.54 23.11 -12.76
CA PRO A 473 30.78 23.21 -14.01
C PRO A 473 29.34 22.71 -13.88
N LEU A 474 28.43 23.23 -14.70
CA LEU A 474 27.00 22.89 -14.67
C LEU A 474 26.73 21.39 -14.80
N GLU A 475 27.50 20.69 -15.65
CA GLU A 475 27.41 19.23 -15.82
C GLU A 475 27.70 18.49 -14.50
N VAL A 476 28.81 18.82 -13.83
CA VAL A 476 29.18 18.24 -12.52
C VAL A 476 28.09 18.51 -11.50
N ARG A 477 27.60 19.75 -11.41
CA ARG A 477 26.53 20.11 -10.48
C ARG A 477 25.23 19.36 -10.76
N THR A 478 24.89 19.15 -12.03
CA THR A 478 23.68 18.42 -12.43
C THR A 478 23.78 16.95 -12.06
N ARG A 479 24.95 16.33 -12.27
CA ARG A 479 25.20 14.93 -11.87
C ARG A 479 25.24 14.78 -10.35
N LEU A 480 25.97 15.63 -9.64
CA LEU A 480 25.96 15.64 -8.17
C LEU A 480 24.54 15.82 -7.63
N LYS A 481 23.74 16.73 -8.20
CA LYS A 481 22.33 16.88 -7.83
C LYS A 481 21.55 15.59 -8.05
N ARG A 482 21.71 14.93 -9.20
CA ARG A 482 21.04 13.65 -9.50
C ARG A 482 21.42 12.57 -8.50
N VAL A 483 22.71 12.39 -8.25
CA VAL A 483 23.24 11.41 -7.30
C VAL A 483 22.72 11.73 -5.88
N LEU A 484 22.77 12.99 -5.45
CA LEU A 484 22.23 13.40 -4.16
C LEU A 484 20.72 13.24 -4.07
N GLN A 485 19.95 13.42 -5.16
CA GLN A 485 18.51 13.24 -5.16
C GLN A 485 18.09 11.79 -4.89
N SER A 486 18.82 10.80 -5.39
CA SER A 486 18.54 9.39 -5.06
C SER A 486 18.82 9.10 -3.59
N TYR A 487 19.90 9.64 -3.03
CA TYR A 487 20.25 9.47 -1.62
C TYR A 487 19.33 10.22 -0.66
N GLU A 488 19.02 11.47 -0.98
CA GLU A 488 18.12 12.32 -0.20
C GLU A 488 16.71 11.75 -0.14
N HIS A 489 16.29 10.86 -1.04
CA HIS A 489 14.99 10.23 -0.88
C HIS A 489 14.94 9.30 0.34
N GLU A 490 16.04 8.58 0.60
CA GLU A 490 16.13 7.56 1.64
C GLU A 490 16.56 8.15 2.99
N SER A 491 17.64 8.93 3.01
CA SER A 491 18.25 9.40 4.28
C SER A 491 17.71 10.73 4.78
N ARG A 492 16.90 11.45 4.01
CA ARG A 492 16.49 12.82 4.37
C ARG A 492 15.67 12.89 5.66
N GLN A 493 14.75 11.95 5.88
CA GLN A 493 13.94 11.96 7.11
C GLN A 493 14.83 11.76 8.34
N VAL A 494 15.80 10.84 8.25
CA VAL A 494 16.80 10.59 9.30
C VAL A 494 17.70 11.80 9.51
N ASP A 495 18.22 12.41 8.44
CA ASP A 495 19.08 13.60 8.52
C ASP A 495 18.34 14.82 9.10
N GLU A 496 17.07 15.01 8.74
CA GLU A 496 16.22 16.07 9.31
C GLU A 496 15.98 15.86 10.80
N PHE A 497 15.71 14.62 11.21
CA PHE A 497 15.54 14.25 12.62
C PHE A 497 16.84 14.44 13.43
N ILE A 498 17.98 13.93 12.94
CA ILE A 498 19.31 14.10 13.56
C ILE A 498 19.62 15.57 13.78
N ARG A 499 19.33 16.42 12.78
CA ARG A 499 19.55 17.86 12.86
C ARG A 499 18.59 18.53 13.84
N ALA A 500 17.30 18.19 13.81
CA ALA A 500 16.29 18.79 14.66
C ALA A 500 16.51 18.46 16.15
N MET A 501 17.01 17.26 16.45
CA MET A 501 17.42 16.84 17.80
C MET A 501 18.84 17.29 18.21
N ASP A 502 19.57 17.95 17.31
CA ASP A 502 20.98 18.34 17.48
C ASP A 502 21.88 17.18 17.96
N MET A 503 21.67 15.97 17.43
CA MET A 503 22.22 14.74 18.02
C MET A 503 23.76 14.67 17.95
N LEU A 504 24.37 15.33 16.96
CA LEU A 504 25.84 15.40 16.80
C LEU A 504 26.52 16.33 17.82
N ASN A 505 25.75 17.18 18.50
CA ASN A 505 26.23 18.12 19.53
C ASN A 505 25.61 17.85 20.91
N ASN A 506 24.69 16.90 21.02
CA ASN A 506 24.04 16.54 22.27
C ASN A 506 24.90 15.55 23.07
N ALA A 507 25.63 16.06 24.06
CA ALA A 507 26.54 15.25 24.88
C ALA A 507 25.84 14.12 25.65
N THR A 508 24.60 14.33 26.12
CA THR A 508 23.82 13.29 26.79
C THR A 508 23.52 12.14 25.83
N TYR A 509 22.99 12.46 24.65
CA TYR A 509 22.71 11.45 23.64
C TYR A 509 23.97 10.67 23.21
N LEU A 510 25.08 11.36 22.94
CA LEU A 510 26.33 10.70 22.51
C LEU A 510 26.91 9.81 23.62
N SER A 511 26.71 10.16 24.89
CA SER A 511 27.07 9.30 26.02
C SER A 511 26.22 8.03 26.04
N ASP A 512 24.91 8.14 25.89
CA ASP A 512 24.00 6.99 25.84
C ASP A 512 24.30 6.09 24.62
N LEU A 513 24.68 6.71 23.48
CA LEU A 513 25.06 6.00 22.27
C LEU A 513 26.31 5.12 22.47
N LEU A 514 27.32 5.61 23.22
CA LEU A 514 28.54 4.84 23.52
C LEU A 514 28.27 3.51 24.22
N GLU A 515 27.23 3.45 25.05
CA GLU A 515 26.83 2.24 25.76
C GLU A 515 26.20 1.20 24.83
N ARG A 516 25.68 1.63 23.67
CA ARG A 516 24.89 0.81 22.74
C ARG A 516 25.66 0.37 21.48
N ILE A 517 26.74 1.07 21.13
CA ILE A 517 27.54 0.77 19.92
C ILE A 517 28.70 -0.20 20.19
N GLY A 518 29.13 -0.90 19.14
CA GLY A 518 30.31 -1.78 19.18
C GLY A 518 31.63 -1.03 19.34
N GLU A 519 32.66 -1.72 19.83
CA GLU A 519 34.00 -1.16 20.13
C GLU A 519 34.62 -0.38 18.95
N ASN A 520 34.38 -0.82 17.71
CA ASN A 520 34.95 -0.20 16.50
C ASN A 520 34.55 1.28 16.32
N HIS A 521 33.38 1.68 16.84
CA HIS A 521 32.85 3.03 16.66
C HIS A 521 33.01 3.92 17.89
N ARG A 522 33.45 3.35 19.03
CA ARG A 522 33.55 4.08 20.30
C ARG A 522 34.55 5.23 20.25
N SER A 523 35.68 5.05 19.59
CA SER A 523 36.73 6.08 19.48
C SER A 523 36.22 7.35 18.78
N VAL A 524 35.42 7.19 17.73
CA VAL A 524 34.84 8.30 16.95
C VAL A 524 33.87 9.11 17.83
N VAL A 525 32.94 8.44 18.51
CA VAL A 525 31.97 9.09 19.40
C VAL A 525 32.65 9.72 20.62
N GLN A 526 33.65 9.06 21.21
CA GLN A 526 34.46 9.61 22.31
C GLN A 526 35.21 10.87 21.91
N THR A 527 35.80 10.89 20.71
CA THR A 527 36.51 12.07 20.19
C THR A 527 35.54 13.25 20.07
N ARG A 528 34.32 13.02 19.57
CA ARG A 528 33.30 14.08 19.50
C ARG A 528 32.88 14.58 20.88
N LEU A 529 32.66 13.68 21.84
CA LEU A 529 32.32 14.05 23.21
C LEU A 529 33.41 14.89 23.89
N GLN A 530 34.68 14.58 23.66
CA GLN A 530 35.81 15.37 24.17
C GLN A 530 35.87 16.77 23.55
N GLN A 531 35.52 16.91 22.27
CA GLN A 531 35.43 18.22 21.61
C GLN A 531 34.30 19.10 22.19
N LEU A 532 33.17 18.49 22.56
CA LEU A 532 32.03 19.21 23.14
C LEU A 532 32.27 19.60 24.60
N ASN A 533 33.03 18.78 25.34
CA ASN A 533 33.37 18.99 26.75
C ASN A 533 34.89 19.09 26.92
N PRO A 534 35.56 20.16 26.43
CA PRO A 534 36.98 20.32 26.66
C PRO A 534 37.23 20.45 28.16
N SER A 535 37.93 19.47 28.75
CA SER A 535 38.37 19.55 30.14
C SER A 535 39.11 20.87 30.36
N PRO A 536 38.77 21.65 31.40
CA PRO A 536 39.36 22.96 31.66
C PRO A 536 40.85 22.90 32.01
#